data_AF-B7PKP2-F1
#
_entry.id   AF-B7PKP2-F1
#
_cell.length_a   1.000
_cell.length_b   1.000
_cell.length_c   1.000
_cell.angle_alpha   90.00
_cell.angle_beta   90.00
_cell.angle_gamma   90.00
#
_symmetry.space_group_name_H-M   'P 1'
#
loop_
_entity.id
_entity.type
_entity.pdbx_description
1 polymer ?
#
loop_
_entity_poly.entity_id
_entity_poly.type
_entity_poly.pdbx_seq_one_letter_code
_entity_poly.pdbx_strand_id
1 'polypeptide(L)'
;MKVAVLGVLLLVQATRGFPDGAPVGACDSFMPRHGTTAALPNPTSPYAVVQSKAHYAPGDIVTVTITTSGPSFKGFLVQGFNPQTREVIGEFLGGPGVQLVPQCSSITHENSRNKKAATLNWKAPHGTSGPVMFRATVVKSYSEFYANLLSQSAGY
;
A
#
# COMPACT_ATOMS: atom_id res chain seq x y z
N MET A 1 -22.78 -58.53 -5.93
CA MET A 1 -22.38 -57.42 -5.04
C MET A 1 -21.90 -56.26 -5.89
N LYS A 2 -22.56 -55.11 -5.84
CA LYS A 2 -22.12 -53.87 -6.52
C LYS A 2 -21.64 -52.91 -5.43
N VAL A 3 -20.33 -52.71 -5.33
CA VAL A 3 -19.76 -51.70 -4.43
C VAL A 3 -19.71 -50.40 -5.22
N ALA A 4 -20.64 -49.50 -4.92
CA ALA A 4 -20.62 -48.14 -5.43
C ALA A 4 -19.71 -47.29 -4.52
N VAL A 5 -18.50 -46.99 -4.99
CA VAL A 5 -17.61 -46.03 -4.33
C VAL A 5 -18.03 -44.64 -4.79
N LEU A 6 -18.77 -43.91 -3.95
CA LEU A 6 -19.00 -42.48 -4.14
C LEU A 6 -17.70 -41.75 -3.77
N GLY A 7 -16.90 -41.42 -4.78
CA GLY A 7 -15.76 -40.53 -4.65
C GLY A 7 -16.23 -39.11 -4.33
N VAL A 8 -15.97 -38.64 -3.11
CA VAL A 8 -16.20 -37.26 -2.70
C VAL A 8 -15.22 -36.36 -3.46
N LEU A 9 -15.74 -35.60 -4.43
CA LEU A 9 -14.99 -34.62 -5.19
C LEU A 9 -14.73 -33.40 -4.29
N LEU A 10 -13.53 -33.32 -3.70
CA LEU A 10 -13.05 -32.13 -2.99
C LEU A 10 -12.89 -30.98 -3.99
N LEU A 11 -13.95 -30.18 -4.13
CA LEU A 11 -13.92 -28.89 -4.81
C LEU A 11 -13.08 -27.92 -3.99
N VAL A 12 -11.76 -27.95 -4.17
CA VAL A 12 -10.88 -26.87 -3.72
C VAL A 12 -11.22 -25.66 -4.58
N GLN A 13 -12.14 -24.82 -4.12
CA GLN A 13 -12.39 -23.53 -4.74
C GLN A 13 -11.10 -22.72 -4.64
N ALA A 14 -10.39 -22.60 -5.76
CA ALA A 14 -9.30 -21.66 -5.89
C ALA A 14 -9.90 -20.26 -5.78
N THR A 15 -9.83 -19.68 -4.58
CA THR A 15 -10.23 -18.30 -4.38
C THR A 15 -9.32 -17.43 -5.25
N ARG A 16 -9.90 -16.82 -6.27
CA ARG A 16 -9.21 -15.80 -7.07
C ARG A 16 -9.06 -14.57 -6.18
N GLY A 17 -7.97 -14.53 -5.40
CA GLY A 17 -7.58 -13.29 -4.73
C GLY A 17 -7.32 -12.24 -5.80
N PHE A 18 -7.90 -11.05 -5.64
CA PHE A 18 -7.66 -9.90 -6.52
C PHE A 18 -6.17 -9.54 -6.44
N PRO A 19 -5.34 -9.87 -7.45
CA PRO A 19 -3.94 -9.46 -7.44
C PRO A 19 -3.79 -7.98 -7.81
N ASP A 20 -4.89 -7.36 -8.24
CA ASP A 20 -4.95 -6.10 -8.98
C ASP A 20 -5.28 -4.95 -8.03
N GLY A 21 -4.31 -4.58 -7.19
CA GLY A 21 -4.37 -3.36 -6.38
C GLY A 21 -5.44 -3.31 -5.29
N ALA A 22 -5.39 -2.25 -4.49
CA ALA A 22 -6.39 -1.97 -3.47
C ALA A 22 -7.65 -1.34 -4.11
N PRO A 23 -8.86 -1.78 -3.72
CA PRO A 23 -10.09 -1.14 -4.17
C PRO A 23 -10.25 0.25 -3.55
N VAL A 24 -11.04 1.13 -4.20
CA VAL A 24 -11.31 2.50 -3.72
C VAL A 24 -11.80 2.52 -2.27
N GLY A 25 -12.63 1.56 -1.85
CA GLY A 25 -13.10 1.48 -0.47
C GLY A 25 -11.98 1.27 0.57
N ALA A 26 -10.77 0.84 0.18
CA ALA A 26 -9.64 0.74 1.11
C ALA A 26 -9.09 2.12 1.54
N CYS A 27 -9.40 3.20 0.81
CA CYS A 27 -8.89 4.53 1.11
C CYS A 27 -9.38 5.11 2.44
N ASP A 28 -10.57 4.72 2.90
CA ASP A 28 -11.13 5.26 4.14
C ASP A 28 -10.40 4.73 5.38
N SER A 29 -10.19 3.41 5.42
CA SER A 29 -9.62 2.72 6.57
C SER A 29 -8.13 2.44 6.45
N PHE A 30 -7.58 2.50 5.24
CA PHE A 30 -6.26 1.96 4.92
C PHE A 30 -6.13 0.47 5.30
N MET A 31 -7.25 -0.26 5.33
CA MET A 31 -7.26 -1.70 5.59
C MET A 31 -7.57 -2.48 4.31
N PRO A 32 -6.94 -3.65 4.11
CA PRO A 32 -7.42 -4.60 3.11
C PRO A 32 -8.90 -4.91 3.34
N ARG A 33 -9.70 -4.91 2.27
CA ARG A 33 -11.16 -5.12 2.34
C ARG A 33 -11.57 -6.59 2.22
N HIS A 34 -10.77 -7.49 2.81
CA HIS A 34 -11.07 -8.92 2.84
C HIS A 34 -10.76 -9.52 4.21
N GLY A 35 -11.71 -10.32 4.72
CA GLY A 35 -11.59 -10.98 6.02
C GLY A 35 -11.83 -10.06 7.23
N THR A 36 -11.65 -10.62 8.42
CA THR A 36 -11.77 -9.96 9.73
C THR A 36 -10.41 -9.71 10.38
N THR A 37 -9.33 -9.88 9.62
CA THR A 37 -7.96 -9.80 10.15
C THR A 37 -7.59 -8.36 10.49
N ALA A 38 -7.13 -8.15 11.72
CA ALA A 38 -6.60 -6.87 12.17
C ALA A 38 -5.16 -6.67 11.69
N ALA A 39 -4.75 -5.41 11.53
CA ALA A 39 -3.37 -5.07 11.24
C ALA A 39 -2.45 -5.52 12.38
N LEU A 40 -1.25 -5.96 12.03
CA LEU A 40 -0.18 -6.22 13.00
C LEU A 40 0.34 -4.89 13.59
N PRO A 41 0.85 -4.88 14.83
CA PRO A 41 1.33 -3.65 15.47
C PRO A 41 2.49 -3.01 14.69
N ASN A 42 2.40 -1.72 14.39
CA ASN A 42 3.43 -0.98 13.67
C ASN A 42 4.84 -1.04 14.28
N PRO A 43 5.04 -1.07 15.62
CA PRO A 43 6.37 -1.22 16.21
C PRO A 43 7.10 -2.52 15.84
N THR A 44 6.38 -3.54 15.37
CA THR A 44 6.97 -4.82 14.93
C THR A 44 7.10 -4.92 13.41
N SER A 45 6.79 -3.85 12.68
CA SER A 45 6.86 -3.82 11.22
C SER A 45 8.31 -3.98 10.73
N PRO A 46 8.58 -4.95 9.82
CA PRO A 46 9.87 -5.02 9.12
C PRO A 46 9.91 -4.08 7.90
N TYR A 47 8.89 -3.24 7.72
CA TYR A 47 8.70 -2.35 6.57
C TYR A 47 8.90 -0.90 6.96
N ALA A 48 9.69 -0.18 6.16
CA ALA A 48 9.91 1.25 6.30
C ALA A 48 9.33 1.99 5.10
N VAL A 49 8.75 3.16 5.34
CA VAL A 49 8.30 4.10 4.31
C VAL A 49 9.22 5.30 4.41
N VAL A 50 9.97 5.59 3.35
CA VAL A 50 10.99 6.64 3.35
C VAL A 50 10.65 7.67 2.29
N GLN A 51 10.67 8.95 2.65
CA GLN A 51 10.42 10.06 1.74
C GLN A 51 11.70 10.86 1.49
N SER A 52 11.89 11.33 0.26
CA SER A 52 13.06 12.13 -0.11
C SER A 52 12.99 13.58 0.40
N LYS A 53 11.79 14.10 0.67
CA LYS A 53 11.56 15.45 1.20
C LYS A 53 10.40 15.44 2.20
N ALA A 54 10.54 16.19 3.29
CA ALA A 54 9.45 16.46 4.23
C ALA A 54 8.69 17.74 3.94
N HIS A 55 9.30 18.66 3.19
CA HIS A 55 8.67 19.90 2.73
C HIS A 55 8.80 19.99 1.22
N TYR A 56 7.70 20.30 0.55
CA TYR A 56 7.64 20.43 -0.90
C TYR A 56 7.52 21.91 -1.31
N ALA A 57 8.08 22.23 -2.47
CA ALA A 57 7.74 23.42 -3.25
C ALA A 57 6.73 23.07 -4.36
N PRO A 58 6.03 24.05 -4.97
CA PRO A 58 5.11 23.79 -6.06
C PRO A 58 5.77 22.99 -7.20
N GLY A 59 5.14 21.90 -7.62
CA GLY A 59 5.61 21.06 -8.72
C GLY A 59 6.78 20.11 -8.39
N ASP A 60 7.26 20.09 -7.14
CA ASP A 60 8.24 19.11 -6.70
C ASP A 60 7.77 17.67 -6.95
N ILE A 61 8.72 16.79 -7.28
CA ILE A 61 8.53 15.35 -7.21
C ILE A 61 9.20 14.84 -5.94
N VAL A 62 8.40 14.28 -5.04
CA VAL A 62 8.87 13.59 -3.83
C VAL A 62 8.87 12.10 -4.10
N THR A 63 10.03 11.47 -3.92
CA THR A 63 10.16 10.03 -4.03
C THR A 63 9.81 9.39 -2.69
N VAL A 64 8.93 8.40 -2.73
CA VAL A 64 8.51 7.61 -1.58
C VAL A 64 8.92 6.16 -1.83
N THR A 65 9.75 5.61 -0.96
CA THR A 65 10.28 4.26 -1.09
C THR A 65 9.75 3.40 0.07
N ILE A 66 9.09 2.30 -0.24
CA ILE A 66 8.80 1.24 0.73
C ILE A 66 9.93 0.23 0.67
N THR A 67 10.57 -0.07 1.79
CA THR A 67 11.64 -1.09 1.89
C THR A 67 11.34 -2.10 2.98
N THR A 68 12.07 -3.22 2.99
CA THR A 68 11.99 -4.20 4.08
C THR A 68 13.36 -4.68 4.54
N SER A 69 13.52 -4.83 5.86
CA SER A 69 14.63 -5.57 6.48
C SER A 69 14.30 -7.05 6.72
N GLY A 70 13.06 -7.47 6.41
CA GLY A 70 12.54 -8.80 6.67
C GLY A 70 11.95 -9.48 5.42
N PRO A 71 10.80 -10.17 5.55
CA PRO A 71 10.14 -10.84 4.42
C PRO A 71 9.71 -9.86 3.33
N SER A 72 9.73 -10.31 2.08
CA SER A 72 9.14 -9.55 0.97
C SER A 72 7.65 -9.26 1.21
N PHE A 73 7.17 -8.14 0.69
CA PHE A 73 5.76 -7.78 0.67
C PHE A 73 5.15 -7.98 -0.73
N LYS A 74 3.83 -8.13 -0.82
CA LYS A 74 3.09 -8.37 -2.06
C LYS A 74 2.31 -7.14 -2.52
N GLY A 75 1.76 -6.37 -1.59
CA GLY A 75 0.91 -5.23 -1.90
C GLY A 75 1.15 -4.03 -1.00
N PHE A 76 0.68 -2.88 -1.47
CA PHE A 76 0.68 -1.64 -0.70
C PHE A 76 -0.47 -0.71 -1.12
N LEU A 77 -0.79 0.25 -0.27
CA LEU A 77 -1.62 1.42 -0.56
C LEU A 77 -0.97 2.63 0.10
N VAL A 78 -0.73 3.72 -0.63
CA VAL A 78 -0.01 4.90 -0.12
C VAL A 78 -0.77 6.18 -0.45
N GLN A 79 -0.80 7.12 0.49
CA GLN A 79 -1.39 8.46 0.34
C GLN A 79 -0.52 9.53 1.00
N GLY A 80 -0.40 10.67 0.32
CA GLY A 80 0.23 11.88 0.84
C GLY A 80 -0.77 12.78 1.56
N PHE A 81 -0.40 13.31 2.71
CA PHE A 81 -1.22 14.23 3.49
C PHE A 81 -0.36 15.30 4.17
N ASN A 82 -0.97 16.45 4.48
CA ASN A 82 -0.35 17.46 5.32
C ASN A 82 -0.39 16.97 6.79
N PRO A 83 0.77 16.84 7.47
CA PRO A 83 0.82 16.28 8.82
C PRO A 83 0.13 17.13 9.89
N GLN A 84 -0.08 18.43 9.66
CA GLN A 84 -0.75 19.33 10.60
C GLN A 84 -2.26 19.35 10.38
N THR A 85 -2.71 19.51 9.13
CA THR A 85 -4.14 19.67 8.81
C THR A 85 -4.85 18.34 8.56
N ARG A 86 -4.10 17.25 8.35
CA ARG A 86 -4.59 15.94 7.89
C ARG A 86 -5.24 15.94 6.49
N GLU A 87 -5.16 17.06 5.79
CA GLU A 87 -5.66 17.18 4.42
C GLU A 87 -4.86 16.30 3.47
N VAL A 88 -5.57 15.56 2.61
CA VAL A 88 -4.96 14.78 1.53
C VAL A 88 -4.49 15.73 0.44
N ILE A 89 -3.23 15.64 0.04
CA ILE A 89 -2.60 16.60 -0.86
C ILE A 89 -1.77 15.91 -1.94
N GLY A 90 -1.66 16.60 -3.08
CA GLY A 90 -0.89 16.19 -4.25
C GLY A 90 -1.41 14.91 -4.89
N GLU A 91 -0.64 14.40 -5.84
CA GLU A 91 -1.05 13.27 -6.68
C GLU A 91 0.14 12.35 -6.94
N PHE A 92 -0.10 11.05 -7.02
CA PHE A 92 0.93 10.13 -7.46
C PHE A 92 1.03 10.08 -8.99
N LEU A 93 2.24 9.85 -9.47
CA LEU A 93 2.50 9.55 -10.87
C LEU A 93 2.44 8.04 -11.12
N GLY A 94 1.77 7.65 -12.20
CA GLY A 94 1.72 6.27 -12.65
C GLY A 94 3.07 5.77 -13.18
N GLY A 95 3.21 4.44 -13.26
CA GLY A 95 4.41 3.78 -13.75
C GLY A 95 4.28 2.26 -13.72
N PRO A 96 5.32 1.52 -14.11
CA PRO A 96 5.28 0.05 -14.11
C PRO A 96 5.09 -0.53 -12.71
N GLY A 97 4.19 -1.50 -12.55
CA GLY A 97 4.00 -2.23 -11.29
C GLY A 97 3.17 -1.50 -10.24
N VAL A 98 2.62 -0.32 -10.59
CA VAL A 98 1.76 0.51 -9.74
C VAL A 98 0.48 0.87 -10.45
N GLN A 99 -0.57 1.11 -9.67
CA GLN A 99 -1.88 1.56 -10.14
C GLN A 99 -2.33 2.77 -9.33
N LEU A 100 -2.79 3.81 -10.01
CA LEU A 100 -3.34 5.00 -9.36
C LEU A 100 -4.74 4.70 -8.80
N VAL A 101 -5.07 5.32 -7.68
CA VAL A 101 -6.42 5.34 -7.07
C VAL A 101 -6.86 6.81 -6.95
N PRO A 102 -7.31 7.44 -8.06
CA PRO A 102 -7.52 8.89 -8.12
C PRO A 102 -8.62 9.39 -7.17
N GLN A 103 -9.60 8.54 -6.86
CA GLN A 103 -10.73 8.88 -5.99
C GLN A 103 -10.31 9.28 -4.57
N CYS A 104 -9.08 8.95 -4.18
CA CYS A 104 -8.53 9.27 -2.87
C CYS A 104 -7.04 9.68 -2.94
N SER A 105 -6.59 10.21 -4.09
CA SER A 105 -5.19 10.65 -4.32
C SER A 105 -4.13 9.65 -3.83
N SER A 106 -4.36 8.36 -4.08
CA SER A 106 -3.50 7.28 -3.59
C SER A 106 -2.90 6.47 -4.73
N ILE A 107 -1.93 5.62 -4.40
CA ILE A 107 -1.33 4.66 -5.32
C ILE A 107 -1.24 3.27 -4.66
N THR A 108 -1.41 2.22 -5.45
CA THR A 108 -1.34 0.83 -5.02
C THR A 108 -0.47 0.00 -5.96
N HIS A 109 -0.20 -1.24 -5.58
CA HIS A 109 0.47 -2.24 -6.41
C HIS A 109 -0.41 -2.69 -7.59
N GLU A 110 0.19 -3.03 -8.72
CA GLU A 110 -0.54 -3.59 -9.88
C GLU A 110 -0.65 -5.13 -9.83
N ASN A 111 0.27 -5.80 -9.12
CA ASN A 111 0.31 -7.26 -9.04
C ASN A 111 0.88 -7.74 -7.70
N SER A 112 0.56 -8.98 -7.33
CA SER A 112 0.97 -9.60 -6.07
C SER A 112 2.38 -10.23 -6.08
N ARG A 113 3.26 -9.87 -7.02
CA ARG A 113 4.65 -10.37 -7.02
C ARG A 113 5.36 -9.94 -5.74
N ASN A 114 6.27 -10.77 -5.25
CA ASN A 114 7.09 -10.46 -4.09
C ASN A 114 8.01 -9.28 -4.38
N LYS A 115 8.02 -8.29 -3.48
CA LYS A 115 8.80 -7.06 -3.56
C LYS A 115 9.67 -6.92 -2.31
N LYS A 116 10.92 -6.52 -2.52
CA LYS A 116 11.81 -6.06 -1.44
C LYS A 116 11.81 -4.54 -1.30
N ALA A 117 11.49 -3.84 -2.39
CA ALA A 117 11.29 -2.41 -2.41
C ALA A 117 10.19 -2.03 -3.42
N ALA A 118 9.60 -0.86 -3.22
CA ALA A 118 8.74 -0.19 -4.19
C ALA A 118 9.04 1.30 -4.15
N THR A 119 9.26 1.91 -5.32
CA THR A 119 9.56 3.35 -5.45
C THR A 119 8.38 4.02 -6.13
N LEU A 120 7.86 5.07 -5.51
CA LEU A 120 6.68 5.80 -5.91
C LEU A 120 7.05 7.27 -6.06
N ASN A 121 6.48 7.94 -7.07
CA ASN A 121 6.70 9.36 -7.28
C ASN A 121 5.41 10.11 -6.98
N TRP A 122 5.48 11.03 -6.02
CA TRP A 122 4.39 11.92 -5.66
C TRP A 122 4.70 13.32 -6.17
N LYS A 123 3.74 13.94 -6.85
CA LYS A 123 3.80 15.29 -7.38
C LYS A 123 3.08 16.26 -6.43
N ALA A 124 3.79 17.30 -6.05
CA ALA A 124 3.28 18.36 -5.21
C ALA A 124 2.14 19.15 -5.88
N PRO A 125 1.16 19.66 -5.11
CA PRO A 125 0.17 20.61 -5.61
C PRO A 125 0.80 21.82 -6.29
N HIS A 126 0.06 22.41 -7.23
CA HIS A 126 0.45 23.67 -7.84
C HIS A 126 0.12 24.85 -6.90
N GLY A 127 0.98 25.86 -6.85
CA GLY A 127 0.71 27.13 -6.16
C GLY A 127 0.89 27.12 -4.65
N THR A 128 1.19 25.98 -4.01
CA THR A 128 1.45 25.90 -2.57
C THR A 128 2.75 25.18 -2.25
N SER A 129 3.31 25.50 -1.09
CA SER A 129 4.42 24.78 -0.47
C SER A 129 4.03 24.40 0.95
N GLY A 130 4.69 23.40 1.52
CA GLY A 130 4.41 23.01 2.88
C GLY A 130 4.94 21.63 3.23
N PRO A 131 4.62 21.14 4.43
CA PRO A 131 5.00 19.81 4.84
C PRO A 131 4.14 18.74 4.18
N VAL A 132 4.74 17.59 3.95
CA VAL A 132 4.06 16.37 3.49
C VAL A 132 4.58 15.19 4.29
N MET A 133 3.66 14.28 4.61
CA MET A 133 3.93 12.96 5.15
C MET A 133 3.10 11.95 4.38
N PHE A 134 3.59 10.72 4.32
CA PHE A 134 2.91 9.62 3.65
C PHE A 134 2.47 8.59 4.68
N ARG A 135 1.27 8.06 4.50
CA ARG A 135 0.82 6.87 5.19
C ARG A 135 0.76 5.71 4.21
N ALA A 136 1.14 4.53 4.66
CA ALA A 136 1.10 3.32 3.86
C ALA A 136 0.47 2.15 4.61
N THR A 137 -0.19 1.30 3.85
CA THR A 137 -0.48 -0.08 4.25
C THR A 137 0.42 -0.99 3.44
N VAL A 138 1.07 -1.97 4.09
CA VAL A 138 1.98 -2.92 3.46
C VAL A 138 1.53 -4.34 3.79
N VAL A 139 1.33 -5.15 2.75
CA VAL A 139 0.73 -6.49 2.84
C VAL A 139 1.78 -7.54 2.51
N LYS A 140 2.07 -8.43 3.46
CA LYS A 140 2.94 -9.60 3.27
C LYS A 140 2.14 -10.79 2.71
N SER A 141 1.01 -11.08 3.35
CA SER A 141 0.09 -12.18 3.00
C SER A 141 -1.35 -11.76 3.30
N TYR A 142 -2.34 -12.60 2.95
CA TYR A 142 -3.76 -12.31 3.18
C TYR A 142 -4.08 -11.91 4.64
N SER A 143 -3.38 -12.51 5.60
CA SER A 143 -3.59 -12.28 7.03
C SER A 143 -2.45 -11.55 7.74
N GLU A 144 -1.41 -11.14 7.02
CA GLU A 144 -0.26 -10.43 7.60
C GLU A 144 -0.03 -9.12 6.87
N PHE A 145 -0.40 -8.03 7.52
CA PHE A 145 -0.23 -6.69 6.99
C PHE A 145 -0.06 -5.68 8.13
N TYR A 146 0.52 -4.53 7.77
CA TYR A 146 0.70 -3.38 8.65
C TYR A 146 -0.01 -2.20 8.00
N ALA A 147 -0.80 -1.46 8.77
CA ALA A 147 -1.62 -0.36 8.26
C ALA A 147 -1.20 0.96 8.89
N ASN A 148 -1.38 2.06 8.15
CA ASN A 148 -1.04 3.41 8.60
C ASN A 148 0.42 3.55 9.08
N LEU A 149 1.36 2.85 8.44
CA LEU A 149 2.79 3.11 8.61
C LEU A 149 3.09 4.52 8.09
N LEU A 150 3.72 5.35 8.93
CA LEU A 150 4.06 6.72 8.57
C LEU A 150 5.46 6.77 7.96
N SER A 151 5.64 7.67 6.99
CA SER A 151 6.93 7.92 6.38
C SER A 151 7.90 8.62 7.31
N GLN A 152 9.19 8.35 7.06
CA GLN A 152 10.32 9.01 7.68
C GLN A 152 11.17 9.67 6.58
N SER A 153 11.80 10.81 6.88
CA SER A 153 12.70 11.46 5.93
C SER A 153 13.99 10.64 5.79
N ALA A 154 14.50 10.51 4.56
CA ALA A 154 15.82 9.92 4.35
C ALA A 154 16.89 10.78 5.06
N GLY A 155 17.58 10.23 6.07
CA GLY A 155 18.77 10.86 6.67
C GLY A 155 18.65 11.41 8.09
N TYR A 156 17.80 10.85 8.95
CA TYR A 156 17.89 10.99 10.41
C TYR A 156 17.92 9.62 11.08
#